data_AF-A0A930A502-F1
#
_entry.id   AF-A0A930A502-F1
#
_cell.length_a   1.000
_cell.length_b   1.000
_cell.length_c   1.000
_cell.angle_alpha   90.00
_cell.angle_beta   90.00
_cell.angle_gamma   90.00
#
_symmetry.space_group_name_H-M   'P 1'
#
loop_
_entity.id
_entity.type
_entity.pdbx_description
1 polymer ?
#
loop_
_entity_poly.entity_id
_entity_poly.type
_entity_poly.pdbx_seq_one_letter_code
_entity_poly.pdbx_strand_id
1 'polypeptide(L)'
;IKDYDELNVWFNTTYRKYLNQKFARNPIDPHSAFMPIEVNLSEIFTLRYIRKINNGIFSFQKNYYAPVDDDGKPYFIKSNTEVNVRIDVFTEDVFIIRYGKVIHCKIVSSRTYRQTSTAENQKELSLLLHEEDED
;
A
#
# COMPACT_ATOMS: atom_id res chain seq x y z
N ILE A 1 25.12 8.98 -28.82
CA ILE A 1 23.85 9.17 -28.11
C ILE A 1 22.80 9.46 -29.15
N LYS A 2 22.03 8.45 -29.49
CA LYS A 2 21.04 8.49 -30.58
C LYS A 2 19.60 8.40 -30.05
N ASP A 3 19.41 7.91 -28.83
CA ASP A 3 18.12 7.78 -28.16
C ASP A 3 18.23 8.02 -26.64
N TYR A 4 17.08 7.95 -25.96
CA TYR A 4 16.96 8.19 -24.52
C TYR A 4 17.62 7.09 -23.67
N ASP A 5 17.64 5.84 -24.14
CA ASP A 5 18.23 4.74 -23.39
C ASP A 5 19.76 4.86 -23.40
N GLU A 6 20.36 5.13 -24.57
CA GLU A 6 21.79 5.45 -24.69
C GLU A 6 22.17 6.70 -23.89
N LEU A 7 21.32 7.73 -23.90
CA LEU A 7 21.53 8.95 -23.11
C LEU A 7 21.51 8.63 -21.62
N ASN A 8 20.54 7.86 -21.15
CA ASN A 8 20.37 7.51 -19.76
C ASN A 8 21.58 6.69 -19.25
N VAL A 9 22.04 5.72 -20.04
CA VAL A 9 23.24 4.93 -19.73
C VAL A 9 24.48 5.84 -19.70
N TRP A 10 24.71 6.66 -20.72
CA TRP A 10 25.87 7.56 -20.77
C TRP A 10 25.86 8.58 -19.61
N PHE A 11 24.69 9.17 -19.32
CA PHE A 11 24.53 10.14 -18.23
C PHE A 11 24.89 9.51 -16.89
N ASN A 12 24.31 8.35 -16.56
CA ASN A 12 24.50 7.72 -15.24
C ASN A 12 25.89 7.12 -15.06
N THR A 13 26.49 6.58 -16.12
CA THR A 13 27.80 5.90 -16.05
C THR A 13 28.97 6.89 -16.15
N THR A 14 28.83 7.94 -16.95
CA THR A 14 29.91 8.84 -17.34
C THR A 14 29.69 10.26 -16.81
N TYR A 15 28.66 10.96 -17.29
CA TYR A 15 28.50 12.39 -17.03
C TYR A 15 28.20 12.73 -15.56
N ARG A 16 27.40 11.89 -14.88
CA ARG A 16 27.12 12.01 -13.44
C ARG A 16 28.39 12.05 -12.59
N LYS A 17 29.40 11.22 -12.94
CA LYS A 17 30.68 11.20 -12.22
C LYS A 17 31.42 12.53 -12.38
N TYR A 18 31.47 13.06 -13.60
CA TYR A 18 32.07 14.38 -13.89
C TYR A 18 31.37 15.50 -13.11
N LEU A 19 30.03 15.53 -13.09
CA LEU A 19 29.26 16.52 -12.34
C LEU A 19 29.54 16.43 -10.84
N ASN A 20 29.54 15.21 -10.28
CA ASN A 20 29.85 15.01 -8.86
C ASN A 20 31.29 15.48 -8.54
N GLN A 21 32.28 15.14 -9.36
CA GLN A 21 33.65 15.60 -9.13
C GLN A 21 33.79 17.13 -9.20
N LYS A 22 33.07 17.78 -10.12
CA LYS A 22 33.18 19.23 -10.35
C LYS A 22 32.42 20.05 -9.31
N PHE A 23 31.26 19.56 -8.85
CA PHE A 23 30.32 20.34 -8.05
C PHE A 23 30.05 19.77 -6.66
N ALA A 24 30.28 18.48 -6.41
CA ALA A 24 30.16 17.95 -5.06
C ALA A 24 31.39 18.40 -4.26
N ARG A 25 31.19 19.39 -3.41
CA ARG A 25 32.15 19.73 -2.36
C ARG A 25 31.85 18.85 -1.16
N ASN A 26 32.90 18.44 -0.47
CA ASN A 26 32.70 17.87 0.86
C ASN A 26 31.98 18.92 1.72
N PRO A 27 30.93 18.54 2.45
CA PRO A 27 30.28 19.44 3.38
C PRO A 27 31.32 19.96 4.37
N ILE A 28 31.21 21.24 4.74
CA ILE A 28 32.11 21.86 5.72
C ILE A 28 31.90 21.21 7.10
N ASP A 29 30.66 20.84 7.41
CA ASP A 29 30.28 20.06 8.57
C ASP A 29 30.12 18.58 8.18
N PRO A 30 30.92 17.65 8.74
CA PRO A 30 30.77 16.21 8.52
C PRO A 30 29.36 15.68 8.81
N HIS A 31 28.59 16.31 9.71
CA HIS A 31 27.21 15.96 10.02
C HIS A 31 26.19 16.50 8.98
N SER A 32 26.62 17.40 8.09
CA SER A 32 25.84 17.88 6.95
C SER A 32 26.02 17.01 5.70
N ALA A 33 26.86 15.97 5.76
CA ALA A 33 26.94 14.99 4.69
C ALA A 33 25.62 14.23 4.58
N PHE A 34 25.15 14.00 3.36
CA PHE A 34 24.12 13.01 3.12
C PHE A 34 24.66 11.66 3.60
N MET A 35 24.14 11.19 4.73
CA MET A 35 24.45 9.87 5.25
C MET A 35 23.52 8.85 4.60
N PRO A 36 24.05 7.71 4.11
CA PRO A 36 23.19 6.62 3.68
C PRO A 36 22.31 6.21 4.87
N ILE A 37 21.01 6.07 4.62
CA ILE A 37 20.07 5.61 5.62
C ILE A 37 20.22 4.08 5.71
N GLU A 38 20.81 3.58 6.80
CA GLU A 38 20.93 2.16 7.11
C GLU A 38 19.67 1.62 7.81
N VAL A 39 18.50 1.99 7.33
CA VAL A 39 17.23 1.50 7.88
C VAL A 39 16.36 0.90 6.79
N ASN A 40 15.45 0.02 7.19
CA ASN A 40 14.46 -0.52 6.28
C ASN A 40 13.53 0.61 5.81
N LEU A 41 13.66 1.00 4.54
CA LEU A 41 12.86 2.09 3.96
C LEU A 41 11.35 1.80 4.00
N SER A 42 10.96 0.53 3.98
CA SER A 42 9.57 0.07 4.14
C SER A 42 8.91 0.49 5.47
N GLU A 43 9.70 0.83 6.49
CA GLU A 43 9.16 1.34 7.76
C GLU A 43 8.84 2.84 7.71
N ILE A 44 9.56 3.58 6.86
CA ILE A 44 9.47 5.04 6.71
C ILE A 44 8.46 5.39 5.61
N PHE A 45 8.62 4.79 4.44
CA PHE A 45 7.82 5.06 3.26
C PHE A 45 6.51 4.28 3.31
N THR A 46 5.63 4.73 4.20
CA THR A 46 4.32 4.13 4.41
C THR A 46 3.20 5.15 4.30
N LEU A 47 2.12 4.77 3.62
CA LEU A 47 0.85 5.48 3.72
C LEU A 47 0.18 5.11 5.03
N ARG A 48 -0.50 6.06 5.67
CA ARG A 48 -1.08 5.87 7.00
C ARG A 48 -2.57 6.16 7.01
N TYR A 49 -3.36 5.21 7.52
CA TYR A 49 -4.80 5.36 7.65
C TYR A 49 -5.28 4.86 9.01
N ILE A 50 -6.20 5.61 9.63
CA ILE A 50 -6.92 5.13 10.80
C ILE A 50 -8.10 4.31 10.33
N ARG A 51 -8.20 3.08 10.84
CA ARG A 51 -9.33 2.17 10.61
C ARG A 51 -9.80 1.57 11.91
N LYS A 52 -11.06 1.16 11.93
CA LYS A 52 -11.69 0.53 13.08
C LYS A 52 -11.85 -0.95 12.79
N ILE A 53 -11.35 -1.78 13.68
CA ILE A 53 -11.55 -3.23 13.60
C ILE A 53 -12.92 -3.58 14.15
N ASN A 54 -13.68 -4.35 13.39
CA ASN A 54 -14.93 -4.97 13.79
C ASN A 54 -14.85 -6.46 13.51
N ASN A 55 -15.09 -7.29 14.52
CA ASN A 55 -15.05 -8.75 14.45
C ASN A 55 -13.74 -9.27 13.83
N GLY A 56 -12.60 -8.71 14.26
CA GLY A 56 -11.27 -9.12 13.80
C GLY A 56 -10.89 -8.65 12.40
N ILE A 57 -11.75 -7.91 11.69
CA ILE A 57 -11.49 -7.42 10.34
C ILE A 57 -11.63 -5.89 10.25
N PHE A 58 -11.02 -5.29 9.24
CA PHE A 58 -11.29 -3.92 8.84
C PHE A 58 -11.47 -3.83 7.32
N SER A 59 -12.28 -2.88 6.86
CA SER A 59 -12.38 -2.58 5.44
C SER A 59 -11.37 -1.51 5.05
N PHE A 60 -10.73 -1.73 3.91
CA PHE A 60 -9.87 -0.73 3.29
C PHE A 60 -9.95 -0.87 1.77
N GLN A 61 -10.19 0.26 1.10
CA GLN A 61 -10.52 0.29 -0.33
C GLN A 61 -11.66 -0.70 -0.65
N LYS A 62 -11.43 -1.64 -1.56
CA LYS A 62 -12.40 -2.66 -2.00
C LYS A 62 -12.28 -3.98 -1.24
N ASN A 63 -11.39 -4.08 -0.24
CA ASN A 63 -11.07 -5.34 0.42
C ASN A 63 -11.37 -5.29 1.93
N TYR A 64 -11.60 -6.47 2.48
CA TYR A 64 -11.61 -6.73 3.91
C TYR A 64 -10.31 -7.42 4.28
N TYR A 65 -9.66 -6.90 5.31
CA TYR A 65 -8.38 -7.37 5.80
C TYR A 65 -8.55 -7.92 7.21
N ALA A 66 -7.86 -9.01 7.51
CA ALA A 66 -7.70 -9.55 8.85
C ALA A 66 -6.21 -9.47 9.25
N PRO A 67 -5.89 -9.01 10.47
CA PRO A 67 -4.55 -9.14 11.03
C PRO A 67 -4.20 -10.63 11.19
N VAL A 68 -2.94 -10.99 10.91
CA VAL A 68 -2.42 -12.34 11.05
C VAL A 68 -1.13 -12.36 11.86
N ASP A 69 -0.86 -13.48 12.51
CA ASP A 69 0.44 -13.75 13.16
C ASP A 69 1.49 -14.22 12.14
N ASP A 70 2.70 -14.49 12.63
CA ASP A 70 3.84 -14.92 11.81
C ASP A 70 3.59 -16.28 11.12
N ASP A 71 2.72 -17.12 11.69
CA ASP A 71 2.28 -18.39 11.09
C ASP A 71 1.12 -18.20 10.09
N GLY A 72 0.64 -16.97 9.92
CA GLY A 72 -0.48 -16.63 9.03
C GLY A 72 -1.86 -16.95 9.60
N LYS A 73 -1.98 -17.27 10.90
CA LYS A 73 -3.25 -17.48 11.59
C LYS A 73 -3.88 -16.14 12.00
N PRO A 74 -5.21 -16.06 12.16
CA PRO A 74 -5.87 -14.82 12.55
C PRO A 74 -5.36 -14.28 13.89
N TYR A 75 -4.85 -13.05 13.89
CA TYR A 75 -4.43 -12.33 15.09
C TYR A 75 -5.61 -11.52 15.63
N PHE A 76 -6.12 -11.90 16.80
CA PHE A 76 -7.33 -11.29 17.34
C PHE A 76 -7.08 -9.88 17.91
N ILE A 77 -7.79 -8.90 17.36
CA ILE A 77 -7.92 -7.55 17.93
C ILE A 77 -9.39 -7.33 18.28
N LYS A 78 -9.64 -6.88 19.52
CA LYS A 78 -10.98 -6.58 20.04
C LYS A 78 -11.74 -5.65 19.08
N SER A 79 -13.01 -5.98 18.79
CA SER A 79 -13.92 -5.13 18.02
C SER A 79 -14.00 -3.71 18.60
N ASN A 80 -14.33 -2.75 17.75
CA ASN A 80 -14.41 -1.33 18.08
C ASN A 80 -13.05 -0.68 18.45
N THR A 81 -11.93 -1.36 18.15
CA THR A 81 -10.58 -0.80 18.37
C THR A 81 -10.11 -0.04 17.14
N GLU A 82 -9.61 1.17 17.32
CA GLU A 82 -8.91 1.92 16.27
C GLU A 82 -7.48 1.41 16.10
N VAL A 83 -7.10 1.21 14.84
CA VAL A 83 -5.77 0.74 14.44
C VAL A 83 -5.19 1.65 13.38
N ASN A 84 -3.87 1.78 13.41
CA ASN A 84 -3.11 2.53 12.44
C ASN A 84 -2.65 1.56 11.34
N VAL A 85 -3.40 1.52 10.24
CA VAL A 85 -3.10 0.71 9.07
C VAL A 85 -2.03 1.44 8.25
N ARG A 86 -1.00 0.70 7.87
CA ARG A 86 0.09 1.14 7.02
C ARG A 86 0.15 0.34 5.74
N ILE A 87 0.59 1.01 4.69
CA ILE A 87 0.81 0.42 3.37
C ILE A 87 2.22 0.77 2.96
N ASP A 88 3.02 -0.25 2.69
CA ASP A 88 4.34 -0.07 2.10
C ASP A 88 4.20 0.53 0.69
N VAL A 89 4.92 1.62 0.40
CA VAL A 89 4.85 2.28 -0.92
C VAL A 89 5.54 1.46 -2.02
N PHE A 90 6.47 0.59 -1.67
CA PHE A 90 7.23 -0.25 -2.60
C PHE A 90 6.58 -1.61 -2.84
N THR A 91 6.08 -2.26 -1.78
CA THR A 91 5.50 -3.61 -1.88
C THR A 91 3.98 -3.64 -1.89
N GLU A 92 3.33 -2.53 -1.54
CA GLU A 92 1.87 -2.43 -1.34
C GLU A 92 1.35 -3.30 -0.18
N ASP A 93 2.24 -3.86 0.65
CA ASP A 93 1.85 -4.71 1.76
C ASP A 93 1.10 -3.92 2.84
N VAL A 94 -0.02 -4.50 3.30
CA VAL A 94 -0.87 -3.90 4.33
C VAL A 94 -0.53 -4.50 5.70
N PHE A 95 -0.24 -3.63 6.66
CA PHE A 95 0.08 -4.04 8.02
C PHE A 95 -0.40 -3.03 9.06
N ILE A 96 -0.41 -3.43 10.33
CA ILE A 96 -0.78 -2.59 11.47
C ILE A 96 0.43 -2.46 12.38
N ILE A 97 0.70 -1.26 12.88
CA ILE A 97 1.64 -1.09 14.00
C ILE A 97 0.86 -0.86 15.29
N ARG A 98 1.10 -1.72 16.28
CA ARG A 98 0.49 -1.61 17.60
C ARG A 98 1.47 -2.00 18.71
N TYR A 99 1.60 -1.14 19.72
CA TYR A 99 2.55 -1.34 20.84
C TYR A 99 3.98 -1.66 20.37
N GLY A 100 4.43 -1.02 19.29
CA GLY A 100 5.76 -1.27 18.70
C GLY A 100 5.90 -2.56 17.90
N LYS A 101 4.83 -3.37 17.77
CA LYS A 101 4.83 -4.59 16.95
C LYS A 101 4.17 -4.35 15.60
N VAL A 102 4.79 -4.89 14.56
CA VAL A 102 4.22 -5.00 13.21
C VAL A 102 3.34 -6.24 13.15
N ILE A 103 2.12 -6.08 12.67
CA ILE A 103 1.15 -7.17 12.50
C ILE A 103 0.71 -7.13 11.04
N HIS A 104 1.09 -8.15 10.27
CA HIS A 104 0.72 -8.24 8.86
C HIS A 104 -0.78 -8.49 8.69
N CYS A 105 -1.34 -8.06 7.57
CA CYS A 105 -2.76 -8.24 7.27
C CYS A 105 -2.93 -9.01 5.96
N LYS A 106 -3.89 -9.93 5.92
CA LYS A 106 -4.27 -10.65 4.70
C LYS A 106 -5.68 -10.25 4.27
N ILE A 107 -5.88 -10.26 2.96
CA ILE A 107 -7.23 -10.11 2.38
C ILE A 107 -8.02 -11.37 2.72
N VAL A 108 -9.18 -11.19 3.33
CA VAL A 108 -10.11 -12.28 3.67
C VAL A 108 -11.36 -12.27 2.80
N SER A 109 -11.68 -11.12 2.21
CA SER A 109 -12.79 -10.97 1.28
C SER A 109 -12.62 -9.67 0.50
N SER A 110 -13.24 -9.58 -0.67
CA SER A 110 -13.36 -8.37 -1.47
C SER A 110 -14.82 -7.97 -1.59
N ARG A 111 -15.13 -6.68 -1.49
CA ARG A 111 -16.43 -6.16 -1.88
C ARG A 111 -16.59 -6.31 -3.38
N THR A 112 -17.40 -7.28 -3.80
CA THR A 112 -18.06 -7.23 -5.10
C THR A 112 -19.06 -6.08 -5.04
N TYR A 113 -18.84 -5.06 -5.86
CA TYR A 113 -19.90 -4.10 -6.13
C TYR A 113 -20.96 -4.87 -6.91
N ARG A 114 -22.13 -5.14 -6.32
CA ARG A 114 -23.30 -5.42 -7.15
C ARG A 114 -23.45 -4.17 -8.01
N GLN A 115 -23.25 -4.29 -9.32
CA GLN A 115 -23.71 -3.24 -10.21
C GLN A 115 -25.19 -3.06 -9.88
N THR A 116 -25.54 -1.93 -9.29
CA THR A 116 -26.94 -1.54 -9.17
C THR A 116 -27.39 -1.31 -10.61
N SER A 117 -27.96 -2.34 -11.21
CA SER A 117 -28.72 -2.22 -12.45
C SER A 117 -29.95 -1.39 -12.12
N THR A 118 -29.90 -0.10 -12.44
CA THR A 118 -31.08 0.74 -12.43
C THR A 118 -31.95 0.31 -13.59
N ALA A 119 -33.13 -0.22 -13.29
CA ALA A 119 -34.16 -0.44 -14.29
C ALA A 119 -34.73 0.93 -14.70
N GLU A 120 -34.60 1.29 -15.97
CA GLU A 120 -35.20 2.52 -16.49
C GLU A 120 -36.67 2.31 -16.87
N ASN A 121 -37.11 1.05 -16.94
CA ASN A 121 -38.50 0.69 -17.24
C ASN A 121 -38.95 -0.60 -16.51
N GLN A 122 -40.26 -0.83 -16.53
CA GLN A 122 -40.89 -1.97 -15.86
C GLN A 122 -40.41 -3.34 -16.40
N LYS A 123 -40.05 -3.42 -17.68
CA LYS A 123 -39.58 -4.68 -18.30
C LYS A 123 -38.17 -5.04 -17.81
N GLU A 124 -37.27 -4.07 -17.74
CA GLU A 124 -35.94 -4.23 -17.16
C GLU A 124 -36.00 -4.63 -15.69
N LEU A 125 -36.90 -4.03 -14.91
CA LEU A 125 -37.10 -4.41 -13.52
C LEU A 125 -37.54 -5.88 -13.38
N SER A 126 -38.46 -6.33 -14.23
CA SER A 126 -38.92 -7.73 -14.17
C SER A 126 -37.81 -8.74 -14.50
N LEU A 127 -36.93 -8.42 -15.47
CA LEU A 127 -35.79 -9.27 -15.80
C LEU A 127 -34.79 -9.36 -14.65
N LEU A 128 -34.47 -8.22 -14.03
CA LEU A 128 -33.56 -8.17 -12.89
C LEU A 128 -34.08 -8.96 -11.68
N LEU A 129 -35.39 -8.88 -11.40
CA LEU A 129 -36.00 -9.62 -10.30
C LEU A 129 -36.04 -11.13 -10.58
N HIS A 130 -36.26 -11.55 -11.83
CA HIS A 130 -36.25 -12.97 -12.20
C HIS A 130 -34.84 -13.57 -12.19
N GLU A 131 -33.81 -12.80 -12.55
CA GLU A 131 -32.41 -13.23 -12.40
C GLU A 131 -32.00 -13.37 -10.93
N GLU A 132 -32.61 -12.62 -10.01
CA GLU A 132 -32.34 -12.73 -8.56
C GLU A 132 -33.02 -13.95 -7.89
N ASP A 133 -34.05 -14.54 -8.51
CA ASP A 133 -34.76 -15.72 -7.98
C ASP A 133 -34.09 -17.06 -8.35
N GLU A 134 -33.12 -17.07 -9.27
CA GLU A 134 -32.42 -18.27 -9.75
C GLU A 134 -31.05 -18.55 -9.07
N ASP A 135 -30.58 -17.66 -8.17
CA ASP A 135 -29.36 -17.79 -7.34
C ASP A 135 -29.68 -18.17 -5.87
#